data_AF-A0A954NWR9-F1
#
_entry.id   AF-A0A954NWR9-F1
#
_cell.length_a   1.000
_cell.length_b   1.000
_cell.length_c   1.000
_cell.angle_alpha   90.00
_cell.angle_beta   90.00
_cell.angle_gamma   90.00
#
_symmetry.space_group_name_H-M   'P 1'
#
loop_
_entity.id
_entity.type
_entity.pdbx_description
1 polymer ?
#
loop_
_entity_poly.entity_id
_entity_poly.type
_entity_poly.pdbx_seq_one_letter_code
_entity_poly.pdbx_strand_id
1 'polypeptide(L)'
;MTDKREEIPESDLTAVEMPNGWYIIVSNHDPQVVSDVAMRRLASSGCEIVTCFVEEHVMVSSATGWKDGLLRWSVTHDAQEGLLHLEIEGEPPPEFAAIRDRMFAEQATGDQDCDYIFDVPVETARSITGYRYDEDIPGLSGEVFEVLAPLPDERPFLRRLFEGWFRTPRNPPHR
;
A
#
# COMPACT_ATOMS: atom_id res chain seq x y z
N MET A 1 -13.91 -12.37 8.66
CA MET A 1 -12.67 -13.15 8.87
C MET A 1 -12.85 -14.46 8.10
N THR A 2 -11.88 -14.82 7.27
CA THR A 2 -11.99 -15.94 6.31
C THR A 2 -11.37 -17.25 6.82
N ASP A 3 -10.84 -17.25 8.05
CA ASP A 3 -10.02 -18.31 8.68
C ASP A 3 -8.77 -18.73 7.88
N LYS A 4 -8.42 -18.00 6.81
CA LYS A 4 -7.23 -18.24 6.01
C LYS A 4 -6.08 -17.34 6.43
N ARG A 5 -4.86 -17.85 6.31
CA ARG A 5 -3.64 -17.09 6.55
C ARG A 5 -2.62 -17.29 5.43
N GLU A 6 -1.74 -16.32 5.26
CA GLU A 6 -0.71 -16.28 4.23
C GLU A 6 0.63 -15.86 4.84
N GLU A 7 1.73 -16.36 4.29
CA GLU A 7 3.09 -15.95 4.68
C GLU A 7 3.47 -14.61 4.06
N ILE A 8 3.11 -14.42 2.79
CA ILE A 8 3.24 -13.16 2.04
C ILE A 8 1.82 -12.64 1.80
N PRO A 9 1.53 -11.35 2.04
CA PRO A 9 0.19 -10.81 1.92
C PRO A 9 -0.19 -10.63 0.45
N GLU A 10 -0.65 -11.69 -0.22
CA GLU A 10 -1.00 -11.66 -1.65
C GLU A 10 -2.49 -11.37 -1.87
N SER A 11 -3.34 -11.73 -0.91
CA SER A 11 -4.78 -11.46 -0.96
C SER A 11 -5.11 -9.96 -1.06
N ASP A 12 -6.34 -9.64 -1.49
CA ASP A 12 -6.77 -8.25 -1.72
C ASP A 12 -6.69 -7.38 -0.47
N LEU A 13 -7.09 -7.96 0.66
CA LEU A 13 -6.94 -7.35 1.98
C LEU A 13 -6.45 -8.39 2.96
N THR A 14 -5.30 -8.13 3.57
CA THR A 14 -4.75 -8.96 4.64
C THR A 14 -4.40 -8.10 5.85
N ALA A 15 -4.23 -8.74 7.00
CA ALA A 15 -3.81 -8.03 8.21
C ALA A 15 -2.94 -8.88 9.13
N VAL A 16 -2.12 -8.21 9.94
CA VAL A 16 -1.27 -8.85 10.95
C VAL A 16 -1.14 -7.97 12.18
N GLU A 17 -1.24 -8.59 13.35
CA GLU A 17 -0.92 -7.93 14.62
C GLU A 17 0.57 -8.09 14.91
N MET A 18 1.26 -6.96 15.06
CA MET A 18 2.68 -6.92 15.35
C MET A 18 2.95 -7.01 16.86
N PRO A 19 4.08 -7.62 17.29
CA PRO A 19 4.45 -7.69 18.71
C PRO A 19 4.59 -6.34 19.43
N ASN A 20 4.79 -5.25 18.69
CA ASN A 20 4.91 -3.89 19.21
C ASN A 20 3.56 -3.16 19.34
N GLY A 21 2.44 -3.82 19.05
CA GLY A 21 1.08 -3.29 19.20
C GLY A 21 0.49 -2.63 17.95
N TRP A 22 1.23 -2.57 16.84
CA TRP A 22 0.66 -2.13 15.56
C TRP A 22 -0.20 -3.22 14.93
N TYR A 23 -1.33 -2.83 14.34
CA TYR A 23 -2.16 -3.70 13.51
C TYR A 23 -2.02 -3.24 12.06
N ILE A 24 -1.31 -4.03 11.26
CA ILE A 24 -1.02 -3.72 9.86
C ILE A 24 -2.14 -4.26 8.99
N ILE A 25 -2.59 -3.44 8.04
CA ILE A 25 -3.53 -3.82 6.99
C ILE A 25 -2.82 -3.57 5.66
N VAL A 26 -2.72 -4.61 4.83
CA VAL A 26 -2.14 -4.53 3.49
C VAL A 26 -3.24 -4.69 2.47
N SER A 27 -3.27 -3.79 1.48
CA SER A 27 -4.14 -3.90 0.32
C SER A 27 -3.32 -3.77 -0.95
N ASN A 28 -3.48 -4.74 -1.86
CA ASN A 28 -2.66 -4.84 -3.05
C ASN A 28 -3.31 -4.25 -4.31
N HIS A 29 -4.65 -4.14 -4.35
CA HIS A 29 -5.37 -3.84 -5.60
C HIS A 29 -6.32 -2.64 -5.49
N ASP A 30 -6.43 -2.00 -4.32
CA ASP A 30 -7.18 -0.77 -4.15
C ASP A 30 -6.23 0.37 -3.70
N PRO A 31 -5.90 1.33 -4.59
CA PRO A 31 -5.07 2.47 -4.21
C PRO A 31 -5.77 3.41 -3.22
N GLN A 32 -7.08 3.24 -2.98
CA GLN A 32 -7.91 4.04 -2.08
C GLN A 32 -8.39 3.23 -0.88
N VAL A 33 -7.52 2.41 -0.29
CA VAL A 33 -7.80 1.54 0.87
C VAL A 33 -8.71 2.22 1.92
N VAL A 34 -8.48 3.52 2.19
CA VAL A 34 -9.33 4.29 3.10
C VAL A 34 -9.41 5.77 2.70
N SER A 35 -10.63 6.29 2.45
CA SER A 35 -10.83 7.74 2.26
C SER A 35 -10.42 8.57 3.49
N ASP A 36 -10.00 9.83 3.30
CA ASP A 36 -9.75 10.79 4.38
C ASP A 36 -10.86 10.84 5.43
N VAL A 37 -12.13 10.73 5.00
CA VAL A 37 -13.28 10.74 5.92
C VAL A 37 -13.24 9.54 6.86
N ALA A 38 -12.90 8.36 6.34
CA ALA A 38 -12.78 7.14 7.14
C ALA A 38 -11.52 7.20 8.03
N MET A 39 -10.39 7.72 7.53
CA MET A 39 -9.18 7.94 8.34
C MET A 39 -9.42 8.88 9.51
N ARG A 40 -10.07 10.02 9.27
CA ARG A 40 -10.45 10.97 10.33
C ARG A 40 -11.34 10.31 11.37
N ARG A 41 -12.31 9.48 10.95
CA ARG A 41 -13.20 8.76 11.88
C ARG A 41 -12.43 7.79 12.77
N LEU A 42 -11.54 6.98 12.19
CA LEU A 42 -10.71 6.03 12.92
C LEU A 42 -9.73 6.75 13.86
N ALA A 43 -9.06 7.81 13.39
CA ALA A 43 -8.16 8.57 14.24
C ALA A 43 -8.89 9.32 15.37
N SER A 44 -10.17 9.67 15.17
CA SER A 44 -11.01 10.30 16.21
C SER A 44 -11.40 9.35 17.34
N SER A 45 -11.27 8.03 17.17
CA SER A 45 -11.49 7.07 18.27
C SER A 45 -10.25 6.88 19.16
N GLY A 46 -9.24 7.73 19.02
CA GLY A 46 -7.99 7.67 19.78
C GLY A 46 -6.93 6.75 19.18
N CYS A 47 -7.16 6.23 17.97
CA CYS A 47 -6.17 5.45 17.24
C CYS A 47 -5.13 6.38 16.59
N GLU A 48 -3.86 6.00 16.70
CA GLU A 48 -2.81 6.53 15.85
C GLU A 48 -2.78 5.69 14.56
N ILE A 49 -2.73 6.35 13.40
CA ILE A 49 -2.76 5.67 12.10
C ILE A 49 -1.59 6.18 11.28
N VAL A 50 -0.85 5.25 10.69
CA VAL A 50 0.17 5.53 9.67
C VAL A 50 -0.27 4.86 8.39
N THR A 51 -0.24 5.59 7.28
CA THR A 51 -0.41 4.99 5.94
C THR A 51 0.95 4.89 5.26
N CYS A 52 1.07 3.90 4.39
CA CYS A 52 2.15 3.80 3.43
C CYS A 52 1.54 3.34 2.10
N PHE A 53 1.79 4.11 1.04
CA PHE A 53 1.41 3.77 -0.32
C PHE A 53 2.69 3.65 -1.15
N VAL A 54 2.75 2.62 -1.97
CA VAL A 54 3.86 2.34 -2.88
C VAL A 54 3.31 1.95 -4.24
N GLU A 55 3.88 2.53 -5.28
CA GLU A 55 3.64 2.17 -6.68
C GLU A 55 4.99 2.13 -7.39
N GLU A 56 5.55 0.94 -7.47
CA GLU A 56 6.91 0.68 -7.96
C GLU A 56 7.02 0.88 -9.48
N HIS A 57 5.93 0.82 -10.25
CA HIS A 57 6.01 0.98 -11.71
C HIS A 57 6.36 2.42 -12.14
N VAL A 58 5.98 3.40 -11.32
CA VAL A 58 6.25 4.83 -11.57
C VAL A 58 7.09 5.46 -10.46
N MET A 59 7.61 4.66 -9.53
CA MET A 59 8.38 5.11 -8.37
C MET A 59 7.68 6.23 -7.60
N VAL A 60 6.41 5.98 -7.23
CA VAL A 60 5.63 6.86 -6.35
C VAL A 60 5.50 6.20 -5.00
N SER A 61 5.84 6.92 -3.94
CA SER A 61 5.60 6.48 -2.57
C SER A 61 5.08 7.62 -1.72
N SER A 62 4.24 7.29 -0.75
CA SER A 62 3.78 8.28 0.22
C SER A 62 3.51 7.65 1.58
N ALA A 63 3.68 8.45 2.62
CA ALA A 63 3.35 8.08 3.98
C ALA A 63 2.63 9.24 4.65
N THR A 64 1.63 8.92 5.48
CA THR A 64 0.89 9.93 6.24
C THR A 64 0.70 9.47 7.67
N GLY A 65 0.68 10.42 8.61
CA GLY A 65 0.38 10.17 10.01
C GLY A 65 -0.88 10.89 10.46
N TRP A 66 -1.79 10.15 11.09
CA TRP A 66 -3.05 10.66 11.60
C TRP A 66 -3.17 10.43 13.09
N LYS A 67 -3.62 11.45 13.80
CA LYS A 67 -3.85 11.40 15.25
C LYS A 67 -4.91 12.40 15.66
N ASP A 68 -5.79 12.00 16.58
CA ASP A 68 -6.92 12.81 17.07
C ASP A 68 -7.84 13.31 15.94
N GLY A 69 -8.04 12.48 14.91
CA GLY A 69 -8.90 12.82 13.76
C GLY A 69 -8.30 13.82 12.77
N LEU A 70 -6.99 14.11 12.87
CA LEU A 70 -6.30 15.09 12.03
C LEU A 70 -5.11 14.45 11.31
N LEU A 71 -4.90 14.86 10.05
CA LEU A 71 -3.64 14.64 9.34
C LEU A 71 -2.58 15.50 10.05
N ARG A 72 -1.56 14.85 10.60
CA ARG A 72 -0.45 15.50 11.32
C ARG A 72 0.74 15.77 10.42
N TRP A 73 0.99 14.85 9.49
CA TRP A 73 2.05 14.97 8.50
C TRP A 73 1.79 14.11 7.27
N SER A 74 2.36 14.51 6.16
CA SER A 74 2.49 13.72 4.93
C SER A 74 3.89 13.87 4.36
N VAL A 75 4.39 12.80 3.74
CA VAL A 75 5.63 12.79 2.98
C VAL A 75 5.36 12.03 1.69
N THR A 76 5.61 12.65 0.54
CA THR A 76 5.32 12.07 -0.77
C THR A 76 6.51 12.24 -1.70
N HIS A 77 6.94 11.14 -2.32
CA HIS A 77 7.85 11.13 -3.45
C HIS A 77 7.09 10.72 -4.72
N ASP A 78 7.44 11.38 -5.84
CA ASP A 78 6.87 11.12 -7.16
C ASP A 78 7.98 11.37 -8.19
N ALA A 79 8.56 10.29 -8.70
CA ALA A 79 9.63 10.38 -9.68
C ALA A 79 9.21 11.05 -11.00
N GLN A 80 7.90 11.12 -11.28
CA GLN A 80 7.35 11.81 -12.46
C GLN A 80 7.41 13.34 -12.32
N GLU A 81 7.35 13.87 -11.10
CA GLU A 81 7.55 15.29 -10.79
C GLU A 81 9.04 15.65 -10.67
N GLY A 82 9.90 14.65 -10.42
CA GLY A 82 11.35 14.74 -10.59
C GLY A 82 12.14 13.78 -9.70
N LEU A 83 13.36 13.46 -10.12
CA LEU A 83 14.25 12.49 -9.42
C LEU A 83 14.54 12.84 -7.95
N LEU A 84 14.42 14.10 -7.56
CA LEU A 84 14.63 14.57 -6.18
C LEU A 84 13.34 15.13 -5.56
N HIS A 85 12.18 14.86 -6.16
CA HIS A 85 10.89 15.34 -5.66
C HIS A 85 10.66 14.83 -4.24
N LEU A 86 10.29 15.70 -3.32
CA LEU A 86 9.85 15.29 -1.99
C LEU A 86 8.93 16.36 -1.44
N GLU A 87 7.64 16.09 -1.42
CA GLU A 87 6.63 16.93 -0.82
C GLU A 87 6.47 16.56 0.66
N ILE A 88 6.38 17.58 1.52
CA ILE A 88 6.26 17.41 2.96
C ILE A 88 5.23 18.41 3.47
N GLU A 89 4.20 17.92 4.15
CA GLU A 89 3.26 18.76 4.88
C GLU A 89 3.23 18.39 6.37
N GLY A 90 2.97 19.37 7.22
CA GLY A 90 2.86 19.17 8.67
C GLY A 90 4.20 18.91 9.37
N GLU A 91 4.17 18.10 10.43
CA GLU A 91 5.34 17.79 11.28
C GLU A 91 5.63 16.28 11.26
N PRO A 92 6.49 15.79 10.35
CA PRO A 92 6.94 14.39 10.31
C PRO A 92 7.61 13.95 11.63
N PRO A 93 7.76 12.64 11.87
CA PRO A 93 8.41 12.14 13.08
C PRO A 93 9.88 12.64 13.20
N PRO A 94 10.44 12.74 14.42
CA PRO A 94 11.82 13.23 14.63
C PRO A 94 12.89 12.52 13.78
N GLU A 95 12.68 11.24 13.48
CA GLU A 95 13.55 10.38 12.68
C GLU A 95 13.60 10.80 11.21
N PHE A 96 12.57 11.48 10.70
CA PHE A 96 12.41 11.85 9.29
C PHE A 96 13.62 12.57 8.71
N ALA A 97 14.16 13.57 9.43
CA ALA A 97 15.27 14.38 8.92
C ALA A 97 16.51 13.51 8.65
N ALA A 98 16.82 12.58 9.54
CA ALA A 98 17.95 11.68 9.37
C ALA A 98 17.72 10.68 8.22
N ILE A 99 16.49 10.20 8.06
CA ILE A 99 16.09 9.31 6.95
C ILE A 99 16.25 10.04 5.61
N ARG A 100 15.66 11.23 5.48
CA ARG A 100 15.77 12.07 4.29
C ARG A 100 17.22 12.34 3.95
N ASP A 101 18.01 12.84 4.89
CA ASP A 101 19.39 13.24 4.62
C ASP A 101 20.26 12.05 4.18
N ARG A 102 20.01 10.87 4.75
CA ARG A 102 20.65 9.62 4.33
C ARG A 102 20.25 9.23 2.90
N MET A 103 18.95 9.21 2.58
CA MET A 103 18.45 8.86 1.25
C MET A 103 18.94 9.82 0.17
N PHE A 104 19.00 11.12 0.44
CA PHE A 104 19.57 12.10 -0.50
C PHE A 104 21.07 11.90 -0.71
N ALA A 105 21.81 11.50 0.33
CA ALA A 105 23.22 11.17 0.20
C ALA A 105 23.43 9.88 -0.63
N GLU A 106 22.58 8.87 -0.43
CA GLU A 106 22.55 7.64 -1.24
C GLU A 106 22.20 7.97 -2.70
N GLN A 107 21.18 8.79 -2.97
CA GLN A 107 20.83 9.23 -4.33
C GLN A 107 21.97 9.95 -5.05
N ALA A 108 22.80 10.71 -4.31
CA ALA A 108 23.91 11.45 -4.90
C ALA A 108 25.13 10.58 -5.24
N THR A 109 25.28 9.41 -4.60
CA THR A 109 26.53 8.63 -4.66
C THR A 109 26.35 7.14 -4.97
N GLY A 110 25.12 6.65 -4.90
CA GLY A 110 24.73 5.26 -5.12
C GLY A 110 24.51 4.95 -6.60
N ASP A 111 23.72 3.90 -6.83
CA ASP A 111 23.37 3.46 -8.17
C ASP A 111 22.46 4.48 -8.86
N GLN A 112 22.80 4.90 -10.08
CA GLN A 112 22.01 5.87 -10.84
C GLN A 112 20.68 5.31 -11.33
N ASP A 113 20.56 3.98 -11.39
CA ASP A 113 19.32 3.30 -11.77
C ASP A 113 18.39 3.04 -10.57
N CYS A 114 18.81 3.42 -9.35
CA CYS A 114 18.04 3.28 -8.13
C CYS A 114 17.46 4.63 -7.69
N ASP A 115 16.17 4.63 -7.37
CA ASP A 115 15.49 5.76 -6.75
C ASP A 115 15.48 5.58 -5.23
N TYR A 116 16.44 6.21 -4.58
CA TYR A 116 16.55 6.19 -3.12
C TYR A 116 15.56 7.16 -2.46
N ILE A 117 15.03 8.15 -3.21
CA ILE A 117 14.05 9.09 -2.65
C ILE A 117 12.70 8.41 -2.44
N PHE A 118 12.37 7.42 -3.28
CA PHE A 118 11.25 6.51 -3.09
C PHE A 118 11.22 5.85 -1.69
N ASP A 119 12.37 5.58 -1.09
CA ASP A 119 12.44 4.96 0.24
C ASP A 119 12.16 5.95 1.38
N VAL A 120 12.19 7.27 1.15
CA VAL A 120 11.99 8.26 2.22
C VAL A 120 10.63 8.10 2.92
N PRO A 121 9.48 8.06 2.20
CA PRO A 121 8.19 7.82 2.84
C PRO A 121 8.10 6.43 3.50
N VAL A 122 8.64 5.40 2.85
CA VAL A 122 8.61 4.01 3.34
C VAL A 122 9.37 3.86 4.66
N GLU A 123 10.60 4.38 4.72
CA GLU A 123 11.43 4.36 5.93
C GLU A 123 10.86 5.25 7.04
N THR A 124 10.17 6.34 6.67
CA THR A 124 9.46 7.19 7.64
C THR A 124 8.33 6.40 8.30
N ALA A 125 7.50 5.70 7.54
CA ALA A 125 6.45 4.84 8.08
C ALA A 125 7.04 3.72 8.97
N ARG A 126 8.09 3.05 8.48
CA ARG A 126 8.82 2.00 9.21
C ARG A 126 9.37 2.49 10.54
N SER A 127 9.90 3.72 10.62
CA SER A 127 10.47 4.26 11.86
C SER A 127 9.45 4.32 13.02
N ILE A 128 8.17 4.41 12.69
CA ILE A 128 7.06 4.46 13.66
C ILE A 128 6.47 3.07 13.89
N THR A 129 6.22 2.31 12.82
CA THR A 129 5.46 1.06 12.87
C THR A 129 6.32 -0.17 13.08
N GLY A 130 7.61 -0.09 12.71
CA GLY A 130 8.51 -1.23 12.61
C GLY A 130 8.24 -2.16 11.42
N TYR A 131 7.34 -1.78 10.51
CA TYR A 131 6.94 -2.56 9.34
C TYR A 131 7.48 -1.96 8.03
N ARG A 132 7.94 -2.81 7.12
CA ARG A 132 8.29 -2.47 5.73
C ARG A 132 7.71 -3.57 4.82
N TYR A 133 7.17 -3.19 3.67
CA TYR A 133 6.33 -4.08 2.85
C TYR A 133 7.10 -5.22 2.16
N ASP A 134 8.40 -5.03 1.94
CA ASP A 134 9.35 -5.90 1.26
C ASP A 134 10.31 -6.63 2.22
N GLU A 135 10.04 -6.59 3.53
CA GLU A 135 10.83 -7.26 4.56
C GLU A 135 10.01 -8.24 5.42
N ASP A 136 10.68 -9.25 5.96
CA ASP A 136 10.10 -10.13 6.97
C ASP A 136 9.77 -9.36 8.26
N ILE A 137 8.65 -9.71 8.90
CA ILE A 137 8.27 -9.10 10.19
C ILE A 137 9.12 -9.70 11.32
N PRO A 138 9.94 -8.90 12.03
CA PRO A 138 10.80 -9.42 13.09
C PRO A 138 10.01 -10.14 14.19
N GLY A 139 10.40 -11.39 14.48
CA GLY A 139 9.80 -12.20 15.54
C GLY A 139 8.53 -12.96 15.14
N LEU A 140 8.08 -12.82 13.89
CA LEU A 140 7.02 -13.64 13.32
C LEU A 140 7.58 -14.56 12.23
N SER A 141 6.91 -15.69 11.98
CA SER A 141 7.32 -16.66 10.95
C SER A 141 6.13 -17.49 10.46
N GLY A 142 6.14 -17.90 9.19
CA GLY A 142 5.09 -18.71 8.56
C GLY A 142 3.87 -17.87 8.15
N GLU A 143 2.68 -18.48 8.15
CA GLU A 143 1.43 -17.84 7.72
C GLU A 143 0.91 -16.85 8.78
N VAL A 144 1.47 -15.64 8.78
CA VAL A 144 1.24 -14.61 9.81
C VAL A 144 0.11 -13.65 9.44
N PHE A 145 -0.14 -13.44 8.14
CA PHE A 145 -1.17 -12.53 7.66
C PHE A 145 -2.52 -13.23 7.63
N GLU A 146 -3.53 -12.68 8.31
CA GLU A 146 -4.92 -13.11 8.17
C GLU A 146 -5.52 -12.52 6.88
N VAL A 147 -6.22 -13.36 6.10
CA VAL A 147 -6.97 -12.89 4.94
C VAL A 147 -8.31 -12.29 5.38
N LEU A 148 -8.44 -10.98 5.21
CA LEU A 148 -9.67 -10.24 5.50
C LEU A 148 -10.61 -10.23 4.29
N ALA A 149 -10.05 -10.09 3.09
CA ALA A 149 -10.73 -10.26 1.81
C ALA A 149 -9.82 -11.00 0.82
N PRO A 150 -10.28 -12.11 0.21
CA PRO A 150 -9.51 -12.82 -0.79
C PRO A 150 -9.40 -11.98 -2.07
N LEU A 151 -8.43 -12.31 -2.93
CA LEU A 151 -8.40 -11.77 -4.29
C LEU A 151 -9.78 -11.94 -4.96
N PRO A 152 -10.27 -10.90 -5.67
CA PRO A 152 -11.46 -11.05 -6.49
C PRO A 152 -11.22 -12.20 -7.47
N ASP A 153 -12.10 -13.20 -7.45
CA ASP A 153 -12.02 -14.32 -8.36
C ASP A 153 -12.10 -13.77 -9.80
N GLU A 154 -11.05 -13.96 -10.61
CA GLU A 154 -11.10 -13.61 -12.02
C GLU A 154 -12.11 -14.54 -12.75
N ARG A 155 -13.39 -14.10 -12.77
CA ARG A 155 -14.45 -14.26 -13.79
C ARG A 155 -15.59 -15.26 -13.53
N PRO A 156 -16.83 -14.78 -13.79
CA PRO A 156 -17.70 -15.44 -14.78
C PRO A 156 -18.24 -14.53 -15.90
N PHE A 157 -17.96 -13.21 -15.92
CA PHE A 157 -18.47 -12.31 -16.98
C PHE A 157 -17.92 -12.69 -18.37
N LEU A 158 -16.63 -13.02 -18.47
CA LEU A 158 -16.01 -13.41 -19.74
C LEU A 158 -16.40 -14.84 -20.18
N ARG A 159 -16.81 -15.74 -19.29
CA ARG A 159 -17.30 -17.08 -19.67
C ARG A 159 -18.69 -17.02 -20.32
N ARG A 160 -19.57 -16.12 -19.85
CA ARG A 160 -20.89 -15.88 -20.45
C ARG A 160 -20.84 -15.17 -21.81
N LEU A 161 -19.81 -14.37 -22.06
CA LEU A 161 -19.63 -13.70 -23.36
C LEU A 161 -19.01 -14.62 -24.43
N PHE A 162 -18.18 -15.61 -24.05
CA PHE A 162 -17.57 -16.53 -25.02
C PHE A 162 -18.38 -17.81 -25.31
N GLU A 163 -19.24 -18.29 -24.39
CA GLU A 163 -20.16 -19.42 -24.69
C GLU A 163 -21.41 -18.99 -25.50
N GLY A 164 -21.69 -17.68 -25.59
CA GLY A 164 -22.79 -17.12 -26.36
C GLY A 164 -22.51 -16.93 -27.86
N TRP A 165 -21.25 -17.04 -28.30
CA TRP A 165 -20.83 -16.65 -29.66
C TRP A 165 -20.71 -17.81 -30.68
N PHE A 166 -20.90 -19.06 -30.27
CA PHE A 166 -20.86 -20.23 -31.16
C PHE A 166 -22.21 -20.92 -31.43
N ARG A 167 -23.35 -20.27 -31.12
CA ARG A 167 -24.63 -20.67 -31.74
C ARG A 167 -24.87 -19.85 -33.00
N THR A 168 -24.49 -20.42 -34.13
CA THR A 168 -24.83 -19.94 -35.47
C THR A 168 -26.35 -19.68 -35.58
N PRO A 169 -26.79 -18.52 -36.07
CA PRO A 169 -28.19 -18.32 -36.43
C PRO A 169 -28.51 -19.12 -37.69
N ARG A 170 -29.57 -19.95 -37.63
CA ARG A 170 -30.23 -20.50 -38.83
C ARG A 170 -30.91 -19.34 -39.57
N ASN A 171 -30.58 -19.15 -40.84
CA ASN A 171 -31.28 -18.23 -41.74
C ASN A 171 -32.79 -18.58 -41.84
N PRO A 172 -33.70 -17.59 -41.86
CA PRO A 172 -35.06 -17.80 -42.32
C PRO A 172 -35.15 -17.69 -43.85
N PRO A 173 -36.16 -18.30 -44.50
CA PRO A 173 -36.24 -18.40 -45.96
C PRO A 173 -36.76 -17.11 -46.60
N HIS A 174 -36.18 -16.75 -47.73
CA HIS A 174 -36.67 -15.70 -48.62
C HIS A 174 -37.96 -16.14 -49.32
N ARG A 175 -38.93 -15.22 -49.40
CA ARG A 175 -40.00 -15.21 -50.40
C ARG A 175 -39.62 -14.25 -51.51
#